data_AF-A0A7W5DYS0-F1
#
_entry.id   AF-A0A7W5DYS0-F1
#
_cell.length_a   1.000
_cell.length_b   1.000
_cell.length_c   1.000
_cell.angle_alpha   90.00
_cell.angle_beta   90.00
_cell.angle_gamma   90.00
#
_symmetry.space_group_name_H-M   'P 1'
#
loop_
_entity.id
_entity.type
_entity.pdbx_description
1 polymer ?
#
loop_
_entity_poly.entity_id
_entity_poly.type
_entity_poly.pdbx_seq_one_letter_code
_entity_poly.pdbx_strand_id
1 'polypeptide(L)'
;MTDVIEKSSDPLTIGEAQRRVDEWIQTIGVRYFHEMTNLAQLVEEVGEVARILSRSHGEQSSKPGESPGELSDELADVMFVVICLANQSGIDLTEALRKNLIKKTDRDRNRHRDNEKLQ
;
A
#
# COMPACT_ATOMS: atom_id res chain seq x y z
N MET A 1 -15.44 -22.70 -10.67
CA MET A 1 -14.36 -21.86 -11.20
C MET A 1 -13.86 -20.98 -10.07
N THR A 2 -13.45 -21.62 -8.98
CA THR A 2 -13.20 -20.98 -7.68
C THR A 2 -11.92 -21.54 -7.03
N ASP A 3 -11.15 -22.35 -7.77
CA ASP A 3 -10.01 -23.12 -7.26
C ASP A 3 -8.64 -22.56 -7.70
N VAL A 4 -8.58 -21.33 -8.24
CA VAL A 4 -7.30 -20.72 -8.66
C VAL A 4 -6.63 -19.91 -7.53
N ILE A 5 -7.30 -19.77 -6.38
CA ILE A 5 -6.75 -19.09 -5.19
C ILE A 5 -6.33 -20.12 -4.11
N GLU A 6 -5.99 -21.35 -4.50
CA GLU A 6 -5.34 -22.30 -3.60
C GLU A 6 -3.81 -22.23 -3.69
N LYS A 7 -3.25 -21.51 -2.72
CA LYS A 7 -1.94 -21.73 -2.07
C LYS A 7 -0.79 -22.19 -2.98
N SER A 8 -0.22 -21.24 -3.74
CA SER A 8 1.23 -21.29 -3.95
C SER A 8 1.91 -21.06 -2.59
N SER A 9 2.85 -21.94 -2.24
CA SER A 9 3.70 -21.84 -1.04
C SER A 9 4.84 -20.84 -1.22
N ASP A 10 4.94 -20.22 -2.39
CA ASP A 10 5.95 -19.20 -2.66
C ASP A 10 5.54 -17.87 -2.02
N PRO A 11 6.50 -17.13 -1.43
CA PRO A 11 6.22 -15.84 -0.81
C PRO A 11 5.70 -14.84 -1.85
N LEU A 12 4.71 -14.04 -1.46
CA LEU A 12 4.20 -12.95 -2.29
C LEU A 12 5.26 -11.85 -2.42
N THR A 13 5.96 -11.82 -3.55
CA THR A 13 6.92 -10.75 -3.89
C THR A 13 6.19 -9.52 -4.42
N ILE A 14 6.84 -8.35 -4.45
CA ILE A 14 6.26 -7.13 -5.04
C ILE A 14 5.93 -7.35 -6.52
N GLY A 15 6.83 -7.98 -7.29
CA GLY A 15 6.58 -8.31 -8.69
C GLY A 15 5.41 -9.27 -8.87
N GLU A 16 5.26 -10.25 -7.98
CA GLU A 16 4.10 -11.16 -7.98
C GLU A 16 2.80 -10.43 -7.62
N ALA A 17 2.83 -9.51 -6.65
CA ALA A 17 1.68 -8.68 -6.32
C ALA A 17 1.26 -7.80 -7.51
N GLN A 18 2.21 -7.17 -8.21
CA GLN A 18 1.92 -6.41 -9.43
C GLN A 18 1.23 -7.26 -10.50
N ARG A 19 1.71 -8.49 -10.74
CA ARG A 19 1.09 -9.43 -11.69
C ARG A 19 -0.32 -9.83 -11.28
N ARG A 20 -0.51 -10.25 -10.03
CA ARG A 20 -1.83 -10.70 -9.53
C ARG A 20 -2.87 -9.59 -9.56
N VAL A 21 -2.47 -8.36 -9.22
CA VAL A 21 -3.36 -7.20 -9.33
C VAL A 21 -3.71 -6.92 -10.78
N ASP A 22 -2.75 -6.99 -11.71
CA ASP A 22 -3.04 -6.82 -13.14
C ASP A 22 -4.02 -7.89 -13.63
N GLU A 23 -3.76 -9.16 -13.34
CA GLU A 23 -4.67 -10.27 -13.68
C GLU A 23 -6.07 -10.05 -13.10
N TRP A 24 -6.17 -9.65 -11.83
CA TRP A 24 -7.46 -9.34 -11.20
C TRP A 24 -8.19 -8.18 -11.89
N ILE A 25 -7.48 -7.11 -12.25
CA ILE A 25 -8.05 -5.95 -12.95
C ILE A 25 -8.56 -6.35 -14.33
N GLN A 26 -7.81 -7.13 -15.09
CA GLN A 26 -8.21 -7.55 -16.45
C GLN A 26 -9.36 -8.56 -16.43
N THR A 27 -9.48 -9.38 -15.39
CA THR A 27 -10.47 -10.46 -15.32
C THR A 27 -11.75 -10.07 -14.57
N ILE A 28 -11.61 -9.38 -13.44
CA ILE A 28 -12.70 -9.02 -12.53
C ILE A 28 -12.96 -7.52 -12.58
N GLY A 29 -11.90 -6.70 -12.58
CA GLY A 29 -11.98 -5.23 -12.58
C GLY A 29 -12.37 -4.59 -13.91
N VAL A 30 -12.51 -5.37 -14.99
CA VAL A 30 -12.77 -4.96 -16.39
C VAL A 30 -11.63 -4.16 -17.03
N ARG A 31 -11.11 -3.13 -16.35
CA ARG A 31 -9.97 -2.30 -16.76
C ARG A 31 -9.48 -1.47 -15.58
N TYR A 32 -8.28 -0.92 -15.70
CA TYR A 32 -7.84 0.15 -14.81
C TYR A 32 -8.77 1.36 -14.91
N PHE A 33 -9.04 1.99 -13.75
CA PHE A 33 -9.61 3.32 -13.74
C PHE A 33 -8.65 4.35 -14.34
N HIS A 34 -9.19 5.52 -14.67
CA HIS A 34 -8.37 6.66 -15.08
C HIS A 34 -7.42 7.06 -13.93
N GLU A 35 -6.25 7.60 -14.25
CA GLU A 35 -5.20 7.94 -13.28
C GLU A 35 -5.72 8.85 -12.17
N MET A 36 -6.53 9.85 -12.54
CA MET A 36 -7.15 10.76 -11.56
C MET A 36 -8.16 10.09 -10.63
N THR A 37 -8.84 9.04 -11.11
CA THR A 37 -9.75 8.24 -10.28
C THR A 37 -8.95 7.38 -9.31
N ASN A 38 -7.88 6.72 -9.77
CA ASN A 38 -6.98 5.98 -8.88
C ASN A 38 -6.27 6.89 -7.88
N LEU A 39 -5.96 8.15 -8.24
CA LEU A 39 -5.46 9.14 -7.29
C LEU A 39 -6.49 9.48 -6.21
N ALA A 40 -7.76 9.68 -6.60
CA ALA A 40 -8.82 9.93 -5.62
C ALA A 40 -8.99 8.76 -4.65
N GLN A 41 -9.00 7.53 -5.18
CA GLN A 41 -9.03 6.31 -4.36
C GLN A 41 -7.83 6.23 -3.42
N LEU A 42 -6.61 6.52 -3.89
CA LEU A 42 -5.43 6.51 -3.03
C LEU A 42 -5.58 7.49 -1.85
N VAL A 43 -6.16 8.66 -2.08
CA VAL A 43 -6.38 9.66 -1.02
C VAL A 43 -7.46 9.19 -0.03
N GLU A 44 -8.49 8.51 -0.53
CA GLU A 44 -9.54 7.89 0.29
C GLU A 44 -8.93 6.84 1.24
N GLU A 45 -8.17 5.87 0.72
CA GLU A 45 -7.55 4.82 1.54
C GLU A 45 -6.51 5.37 2.54
N VAL A 46 -5.77 6.42 2.17
CA VAL A 46 -4.88 7.10 3.13
C VAL A 46 -5.67 7.80 4.24
N GLY A 47 -6.86 8.31 3.93
CA GLY A 47 -7.79 8.89 4.91
C GLY A 47 -8.32 7.84 5.90
N GLU A 48 -8.62 6.64 5.40
CA GLU A 48 -9.00 5.46 6.20
C GLU A 48 -7.89 5.08 7.20
N VAL A 49 -6.66 4.93 6.71
CA VAL A 49 -5.46 4.70 7.56
C VAL A 49 -5.31 5.80 8.62
N ALA A 50 -5.45 7.07 8.22
CA ALA A 50 -5.34 8.20 9.15
C ALA A 50 -6.41 8.15 10.24
N ARG A 51 -7.65 7.81 9.88
CA ARG A 51 -8.78 7.66 10.82
C ARG A 51 -8.54 6.54 11.83
N ILE A 52 -8.00 5.40 11.41
CA ILE A 52 -7.67 4.31 12.33
C ILE A 52 -6.59 4.76 13.31
N LEU A 53 -5.47 5.29 12.82
CA LEU A 53 -4.36 5.71 13.67
C LEU A 53 -4.74 6.83 14.63
N SER A 54 -5.52 7.82 14.17
CA SER A 54 -5.95 8.94 15.02
C SER A 54 -6.83 8.49 16.20
N ARG A 55 -7.64 7.45 16.01
CA ARG A 55 -8.55 6.91 17.03
C ARG A 55 -7.92 5.84 17.93
N SER A 56 -7.00 5.04 17.38
CA SER A 56 -6.36 3.93 18.11
C SER A 56 -5.08 4.35 18.83
N HIS A 57 -4.31 5.27 18.26
CA HIS A 57 -3.00 5.71 18.78
C HIS A 57 -2.93 7.22 19.04
N GLY A 58 -3.91 7.99 18.56
CA GLY A 58 -4.01 9.42 18.78
C GLY A 58 -5.01 9.80 19.88
N GLU A 59 -5.34 11.09 19.92
CA GLU A 59 -6.22 11.67 20.95
C GLU A 59 -7.71 11.67 20.55
N GLN A 60 -8.05 11.21 19.35
CA GLN A 60 -9.45 11.18 18.91
C GLN A 60 -10.19 10.00 19.54
N SER A 61 -11.40 10.25 20.04
CA SER A 61 -12.25 9.18 20.57
C SER A 61 -13.07 8.51 19.47
N SER A 62 -13.17 7.19 19.51
CA SER A 62 -14.17 6.44 18.73
C SER A 62 -15.58 6.71 19.28
N LYS A 63 -16.59 6.68 18.40
CA LYS A 63 -17.98 6.69 18.88
C LYS A 63 -18.31 5.36 19.58
N PRO A 64 -19.20 5.35 20.58
CA PRO A 64 -19.64 4.11 21.20
C PRO A 64 -20.20 3.12 20.15
N GLY A 65 -19.64 1.91 20.10
CA GLY A 65 -20.04 0.86 19.16
C GLY A 65 -19.44 0.96 17.75
N GLU A 66 -18.59 1.95 17.47
CA GLU A 66 -17.90 2.08 16.18
C GLU A 66 -16.55 1.36 16.24
N SER A 67 -16.37 0.30 15.45
CA SER A 67 -15.04 -0.22 15.14
C SER A 67 -14.40 0.67 14.08
N PRO A 68 -13.20 1.23 14.31
CA PRO A 68 -12.53 2.04 13.31
C PRO A 68 -12.06 1.26 12.08
N GLY A 69 -12.10 -0.08 12.11
CA GLY A 69 -11.51 -0.95 11.08
C GLY A 69 -10.18 -1.54 11.54
N GLU A 70 -9.58 -2.40 10.71
CA GLU A 70 -8.26 -2.98 10.96
C GLU A 70 -7.20 -2.25 10.15
N LEU A 71 -6.13 -1.80 10.82
CA LEU A 71 -5.05 -1.06 10.15
C LEU A 71 -4.41 -1.86 9.01
N SER A 72 -4.37 -3.19 9.13
CA SER A 72 -3.84 -4.07 8.09
C SER A 72 -4.64 -3.98 6.79
N ASP A 73 -5.95 -3.82 6.89
CA ASP A 73 -6.85 -3.86 5.75
C ASP A 73 -6.70 -2.56 4.95
N GLU A 74 -6.75 -1.41 5.64
CA GLU A 74 -6.57 -0.11 4.98
C GLU A 74 -5.15 0.08 4.41
N LEU A 75 -4.12 -0.50 5.05
CA LEU A 75 -2.77 -0.51 4.48
C LEU A 75 -2.68 -1.41 3.23
N ALA A 76 -3.45 -2.50 3.18
CA ALA A 76 -3.54 -3.34 1.99
C ALA A 76 -4.27 -2.62 0.86
N ASP A 77 -5.32 -1.85 1.15
CA ASP A 77 -6.05 -1.05 0.16
C ASP A 77 -5.19 0.07 -0.42
N VAL A 78 -4.44 0.80 0.43
CA VAL A 78 -3.41 1.75 -0.04
C VAL A 78 -2.41 1.05 -0.97
N MET A 79 -1.92 -0.13 -0.59
CA MET A 79 -0.96 -0.87 -1.40
C MET A 79 -1.56 -1.33 -2.74
N PHE A 80 -2.82 -1.75 -2.75
CA PHE A 80 -3.55 -2.13 -3.96
C PHE A 80 -3.64 -0.97 -4.95
N VAL A 81 -4.05 0.22 -4.49
CA VAL A 81 -4.18 1.39 -5.36
C VAL A 81 -2.80 1.87 -5.87
N VAL A 82 -1.75 1.81 -5.03
CA VAL A 82 -0.37 2.09 -5.47
C VAL A 82 0.07 1.13 -6.57
N ILE A 83 -0.24 -0.15 -6.45
CA ILE A 83 0.06 -1.15 -7.48
C ILE A 83 -0.72 -0.84 -8.77
N CYS A 84 -2.00 -0.50 -8.69
CA CYS A 84 -2.80 -0.10 -9.85
C CYS A 84 -2.17 1.10 -10.58
N LEU A 85 -1.78 2.14 -9.83
CA LEU A 85 -1.10 3.32 -10.37
C LEU A 85 0.24 2.98 -11.02
N ALA A 86 1.02 2.07 -10.42
CA ALA A 86 2.30 1.65 -10.96
C ALA A 86 2.15 0.84 -12.25
N ASN A 87 1.25 -0.15 -12.27
CA ASN A 87 1.00 -1.00 -13.43
C ASN A 87 0.53 -0.18 -14.63
N GLN A 88 -0.48 0.68 -14.46
CA GLN A 88 -1.00 1.52 -15.56
C GLN A 88 0.04 2.53 -16.08
N SER A 89 1.03 2.90 -15.25
CA SER A 89 2.11 3.83 -15.61
C SER A 89 3.38 3.14 -16.11
N GLY A 90 3.40 1.80 -16.22
CA GLY A 90 4.57 1.04 -16.63
C GLY A 90 5.74 1.07 -15.63
N ILE A 91 5.45 1.19 -14.34
CA ILE A 91 6.46 1.28 -13.27
C ILE A 91 6.67 -0.10 -12.62
N ASP A 92 7.93 -0.54 -12.57
CA ASP A 92 8.37 -1.66 -11.74
C ASP A 92 8.58 -1.18 -10.29
N LEU A 93 7.70 -1.60 -9.38
CA LEU A 93 7.76 -1.23 -7.96
C LEU A 93 8.93 -1.88 -7.23
N THR A 94 9.36 -3.07 -7.66
CA THR A 94 10.51 -3.76 -7.06
C THR A 94 11.77 -2.91 -7.29
N GLU A 95 12.00 -2.51 -8.53
CA GLU A 95 13.13 -1.66 -8.90
C GLU A 95 13.01 -0.24 -8.34
N ALA A 96 11.80 0.35 -8.34
CA ALA A 96 11.56 1.67 -7.76
C ALA A 96 11.87 1.69 -6.25
N LEU A 97 11.40 0.71 -5.50
CA LEU A 97 11.65 0.59 -4.07
C LEU A 97 13.15 0.35 -3.79
N ARG A 98 13.79 -0.56 -4.54
CA ARG A 98 15.23 -0.84 -4.43
C ARG A 98 16.06 0.43 -4.61
N LYS A 99 15.80 1.21 -5.66
CA LYS A 99 16.47 2.50 -5.90
C LYS A 99 16.19 3.53 -4.81
N ASN A 100 14.95 3.58 -4.31
CA ASN A 100 14.56 4.50 -3.24
C ASN A 100 15.33 4.22 -1.94
N LEU A 101 15.45 2.94 -1.57
CA LEU A 101 16.19 2.50 -0.39
C LEU A 101 17.67 2.86 -0.51
N ILE A 102 18.33 2.55 -1.62
CA ILE A 102 19.75 2.91 -1.85
C ILE A 102 19.95 4.43 -1.67
N LYS A 103 19.11 5.24 -2.33
CA LYS A 103 19.17 6.70 -2.25
C LYS A 103 18.99 7.21 -0.81
N LYS A 104 18.04 6.66 -0.04
CA LYS A 104 17.81 7.03 1.36
C LYS A 104 18.98 6.61 2.25
N THR A 105 19.49 5.39 2.08
CA THR A 105 20.62 4.87 2.85
C THR A 105 21.86 5.73 2.66
N ASP A 106 22.17 6.13 1.42
CA ASP A 106 23.36 6.95 1.17
C ASP A 106 23.21 8.38 1.70
N ARG A 107 22.03 8.98 1.55
CA ARG A 107 21.76 10.33 2.06
C ARG A 107 21.75 10.39 3.59
N ASP A 108 21.18 9.38 4.23
CA ASP A 108 20.81 9.44 5.65
C ASP A 108 21.70 8.56 6.54
N ARG A 109 22.79 7.99 5.99
CA ARG A 109 23.71 7.02 6.61
C ARG A 109 24.08 7.32 8.07
N ASN A 110 24.32 8.58 8.41
CA ASN A 110 24.68 9.02 9.76
C ASN A 110 23.62 9.95 10.39
N ARG A 111 22.68 10.49 9.61
CA ARG A 111 21.80 11.58 10.04
C ARG A 111 20.80 11.18 11.12
N HIS A 112 20.25 9.97 11.04
CA HIS A 112 19.25 9.49 12.01
C HIS A 112 19.89 8.76 13.19
N ARG A 113 20.97 8.00 12.95
CA ARG A 113 21.69 7.27 14.01
C ARG A 113 22.31 8.23 15.02
N ASP A 114 22.85 9.35 14.54
CA ASP A 114 23.56 10.32 15.38
C ASP A 114 22.61 11.43 15.90
N ASN A 115 21.29 11.27 15.74
CA ASN A 115 20.29 12.20 16.26
C ASN A 115 19.77 11.73 17.62
N GLU A 116 20.17 12.43 18.69
CA GLU A 116 19.76 12.14 20.08
C GLU A 116 18.23 12.18 20.28
N LYS A 117 17.47 12.90 19.44
CA LYS A 117 15.99 12.93 19.54
C LYS A 117 15.32 11.64 19.06
N LEU A 118 16.07 10.73 18.42
CA LEU A 118 15.58 9.47 17.85
C LEU A 118 16.12 8.23 18.58
N GLN A 119 16.82 8.41 19.69
CA GLN A 119 17.34 7.35 20.58
C GLN A 119 16.42 7.15 21.78
#